data_AF-A0A6M2A8V0-F1
#
_entry.id   AF-A0A6M2A8V0-F1
#
_cell.length_a   1.000
_cell.length_b   1.000
_cell.length_c   1.000
_cell.angle_alpha   90.00
_cell.angle_beta   90.00
_cell.angle_gamma   90.00
#
_symmetry.space_group_name_H-M   'P 1'
#
loop_
_entity.id
_entity.type
_entity.pdbx_description
1 polymer ?
#
loop_
_entity_poly.entity_id
_entity_poly.type
_entity_poly.pdbx_seq_one_letter_code
_entity_poly.pdbx_strand_id
1 'polypeptide(L)'
;MTKRKIQYWVIPPESDSEFVASMEDILDLYSMPYNASMPVVCMDEQPVQLLNETRASIVGTKEHPQRVDYEYERAGTACIFVFVEPLAGWRKVSVRSQRTKVDWAFEVEELLRTKYAEAEKVILVCDNLNTHTRGAFYEAFSVDKAREIVKRLEFRYTPKHGSWLNISENELSSMTRQCLKNRRIGDISTLRSQTEAWSNTINIKQRGVEWQFTIGDARRKLKSIYPKIKD
;
A
#
# COMPACT_ATOMS: atom_id res chain seq x y z
N MET A 1 -7.04 31.17 3.06
CA MET A 1 -6.19 30.29 2.23
C MET A 1 -6.83 30.15 0.86
N THR A 2 -6.20 30.68 -0.17
CA THR A 2 -6.62 30.51 -1.57
C THR A 2 -6.56 29.02 -1.90
N LYS A 3 -7.71 28.39 -2.17
CA LYS A 3 -7.76 27.06 -2.80
C LYS A 3 -7.04 27.17 -4.13
N ARG A 4 -5.76 26.81 -4.19
CA ARG A 4 -5.06 26.60 -5.46
C ARG A 4 -5.78 25.44 -6.15
N LYS A 5 -6.51 25.73 -7.23
CA LYS A 5 -7.08 24.73 -8.14
C LYS A 5 -5.96 24.14 -9.00
N ILE A 6 -4.96 23.53 -8.36
CA ILE A 6 -3.90 22.81 -9.08
C ILE A 6 -4.28 21.34 -9.03
N GLN A 7 -4.56 20.79 -10.20
CA GLN A 7 -4.77 19.37 -10.39
C GLN A 7 -3.43 18.76 -10.80
N TYR A 8 -3.00 17.76 -10.06
CA TYR A 8 -1.83 16.95 -10.39
C TYR A 8 -2.35 15.60 -10.84
N TRP A 9 -1.99 15.17 -12.04
CA TRP A 9 -2.22 13.81 -12.52
C TRP A 9 -0.93 13.28 -13.13
N VAL A 10 -0.70 12.00 -12.93
CA VAL A 10 0.45 11.29 -13.48
C VAL A 10 -0.13 10.13 -14.26
N ILE A 11 -0.30 10.34 -15.57
CA ILE A 11 -0.56 9.32 -16.59
C ILE A 11 0.66 9.40 -17.51
N PRO A 12 1.21 8.28 -18.00
CA PRO A 12 2.35 8.32 -18.93
C PRO A 12 2.09 9.26 -20.10
N PRO A 13 3.16 9.78 -20.74
CA PRO A 13 3.02 10.54 -21.98
C PRO A 13 2.28 9.73 -23.06
N GLU A 14 1.84 10.41 -24.12
CA GLU A 14 1.09 9.79 -25.21
C GLU A 14 1.82 8.54 -25.77
N SER A 15 1.04 7.49 -26.06
CA SER A 15 1.52 6.22 -26.66
C SER A 15 2.62 5.48 -25.88
N ASP A 16 2.27 4.88 -24.73
CA ASP A 16 3.16 4.02 -23.94
C ASP A 16 2.66 2.56 -23.95
N SER A 17 3.24 1.74 -24.83
CA SER A 17 2.85 0.33 -25.01
C SER A 17 3.17 -0.54 -23.80
N GLU A 18 4.27 -0.28 -23.10
CA GLU A 18 4.68 -1.04 -21.92
C GLU A 18 3.75 -0.78 -20.74
N PHE A 19 3.37 0.49 -20.57
CA PHE A 19 2.34 0.85 -19.60
C PHE A 19 1.02 0.16 -19.90
N VAL A 20 0.57 0.17 -21.17
CA VAL A 20 -0.70 -0.47 -21.57
C VAL A 20 -0.68 -1.95 -21.25
N ALA A 21 0.37 -2.68 -21.65
CA ALA A 21 0.49 -4.10 -21.39
C ALA A 21 0.43 -4.41 -19.88
N SER A 22 1.23 -3.70 -19.09
CA SER A 22 1.27 -3.88 -17.63
C SER A 22 -0.05 -3.49 -16.95
N MET A 23 -0.72 -2.43 -17.43
CA MET A 23 -2.02 -2.01 -16.92
C MET A 23 -3.08 -3.08 -17.20
N GLU A 24 -3.19 -3.55 -18.44
CA GLU A 24 -4.18 -4.58 -18.79
C GLU A 24 -3.94 -5.88 -18.01
N ASP A 25 -2.67 -6.29 -17.81
CA ASP A 25 -2.33 -7.45 -16.98
C ASP A 25 -2.84 -7.34 -15.53
N ILE A 26 -2.72 -6.16 -14.91
CA ILE A 26 -3.23 -5.91 -13.56
C ILE A 26 -4.77 -5.90 -13.55
N LEU A 27 -5.39 -5.31 -14.57
CA LEU A 27 -6.85 -5.26 -14.68
C LEU A 27 -7.45 -6.65 -14.91
N ASP A 28 -6.79 -7.50 -15.71
CA ASP A 28 -7.17 -8.90 -15.89
C ASP A 28 -7.05 -9.65 -14.57
N LEU A 29 -5.95 -9.48 -13.83
CA LEU A 29 -5.78 -10.08 -12.51
C LEU A 29 -6.90 -9.70 -11.54
N TYR A 30 -7.27 -8.41 -11.48
CA TYR A 30 -8.36 -7.95 -10.61
C TYR A 30 -9.75 -8.42 -11.05
N SER A 31 -9.90 -8.86 -12.29
CA SER A 31 -11.15 -9.45 -12.80
C SER A 31 -11.31 -10.93 -12.46
N MET A 32 -10.24 -11.60 -11.99
CA MET A 32 -10.28 -13.01 -11.66
C MET A 32 -11.16 -13.28 -10.43
N PRO A 33 -11.86 -14.44 -10.38
CA PRO A 33 -12.61 -14.83 -9.20
C PRO A 33 -11.67 -15.10 -8.02
N TYR A 34 -12.22 -15.03 -6.81
CA TYR A 34 -11.48 -15.35 -5.60
C TYR A 34 -10.93 -16.78 -5.62
N ASN A 35 -9.65 -16.94 -5.27
CA ASN A 35 -8.98 -18.22 -5.12
C ASN A 35 -8.09 -18.21 -3.86
N ALA A 36 -8.49 -18.97 -2.83
CA ALA A 36 -7.75 -19.05 -1.57
C ALA A 36 -6.39 -19.76 -1.68
N SER A 37 -6.18 -20.63 -2.68
CA SER A 37 -4.88 -21.28 -2.95
C SER A 37 -3.90 -20.35 -3.67
N MET A 38 -4.43 -19.33 -4.36
CA MET A 38 -3.67 -18.32 -5.09
C MET A 38 -4.17 -16.89 -4.81
N PRO A 39 -4.10 -16.41 -3.55
CA PRO A 39 -4.64 -15.12 -3.20
C PRO A 39 -3.87 -13.98 -3.87
N VAL A 40 -4.62 -12.95 -4.28
CA VAL A 40 -4.07 -11.68 -4.79
C VAL A 40 -3.89 -10.73 -3.63
N VAL A 41 -2.64 -10.35 -3.38
CA VAL A 41 -2.25 -9.47 -2.28
C VAL A 41 -1.58 -8.23 -2.85
N CYS A 42 -2.17 -7.06 -2.62
CA CYS A 42 -1.59 -5.77 -2.97
C CYS A 42 -0.78 -5.25 -1.77
N MET A 43 0.38 -4.66 -2.03
CA MET A 43 1.20 -4.05 -0.98
C MET A 43 1.68 -2.66 -1.37
N ASP A 44 1.76 -1.77 -0.38
CA ASP A 44 2.43 -0.48 -0.50
C ASP A 44 2.94 0.00 0.88
N GLU A 45 3.72 1.08 0.88
CA GLU A 45 4.51 1.52 2.00
C GLU A 45 4.63 3.05 2.05
N GLN A 46 4.36 3.63 3.21
CA GLN A 46 4.35 5.08 3.41
C GLN A 46 5.31 5.50 4.52
N PRO A 47 6.26 6.44 4.26
CA PRO A 47 7.03 7.06 5.32
C PRO A 47 6.15 8.01 6.14
N VAL A 48 6.37 8.07 7.46
CA VAL A 48 5.65 8.96 8.36
C VAL A 48 6.62 9.65 9.32
N GLN A 49 6.36 10.92 9.60
CA GLN A 49 7.11 11.67 10.61
C GLN A 49 6.52 11.41 11.99
N LEU A 50 7.39 11.16 12.96
CA LEU A 50 7.03 11.04 14.36
C LEU A 50 7.16 12.41 15.02
N LEU A 51 6.09 12.88 15.66
CA LEU A 51 5.98 14.24 16.19
C LEU A 51 5.50 14.19 17.64
N ASN A 52 6.27 14.79 18.55
CA ASN A 52 5.89 15.03 19.94
C ASN A 52 5.16 16.37 20.07
N GLU A 53 4.26 16.46 21.05
CA GLU A 53 3.77 17.75 21.53
C GLU A 53 4.82 18.40 22.44
N THR A 54 5.13 19.67 22.25
CA THR A 54 6.01 20.44 23.16
C THR A 54 5.28 20.86 24.43
N ARG A 55 3.94 20.93 24.38
CA ARG A 55 3.07 21.30 25.50
C ARG A 55 1.84 20.40 25.50
N ALA A 56 1.40 20.01 26.69
CA ALA A 56 0.19 19.21 26.85
C ALA A 56 -1.02 19.94 26.27
N SER A 57 -1.76 19.26 25.38
CA SER A 57 -3.01 19.78 24.84
C SER A 57 -4.08 19.97 25.92
N ILE A 58 -4.89 21.01 25.75
CA ILE A 58 -6.04 21.29 26.63
C ILE A 58 -7.27 20.72 25.96
N VAL A 59 -7.95 19.81 26.66
CA VAL A 59 -9.17 19.15 26.20
C VAL A 59 -10.26 20.18 25.92
N GLY A 60 -11.01 19.99 24.84
CA GLY A 60 -12.16 20.83 24.52
C GLY A 60 -13.26 20.69 25.56
N THR A 61 -13.98 21.78 25.81
CA THR A 61 -15.21 21.83 26.62
C THR A 61 -16.39 22.17 25.71
N LYS A 62 -17.60 22.25 26.27
CA LYS A 62 -18.78 22.68 25.48
C LYS A 62 -18.63 24.13 24.99
N GLU A 63 -17.89 24.94 25.74
CA GLU A 63 -17.71 26.37 25.51
C GLU A 63 -16.43 26.70 24.74
N HIS A 64 -15.43 25.80 24.75
CA HIS A 64 -14.12 26.05 24.15
C HIS A 64 -13.62 24.86 23.32
N PRO A 65 -13.09 25.11 22.10
CA PRO A 65 -12.47 24.05 21.32
C PRO A 65 -11.20 23.52 22.00
N GLN A 66 -10.80 22.30 21.65
CA GLN A 66 -9.50 21.75 22.02
C GLN A 66 -8.38 22.71 21.59
N ARG A 67 -7.41 22.92 22.48
CA ARG A 67 -6.24 23.76 22.21
C ARG A 67 -5.00 22.88 22.15
N VAL A 68 -4.35 22.90 21.00
CA VAL A 68 -3.09 22.20 20.75
C VAL A 68 -2.07 23.26 20.37
N ASP A 69 -0.88 23.18 20.96
CA ASP A 69 0.19 24.12 20.62
C ASP A 69 0.65 23.92 19.18
N TYR A 70 0.95 25.00 18.47
CA TYR A 70 1.41 24.91 17.09
C TYR A 70 2.83 24.32 17.01
N GLU A 71 3.65 24.57 18.02
CA GLU A 71 4.99 23.98 18.14
C GLU A 71 4.92 22.46 18.31
N TYR A 72 5.90 21.78 17.74
CA TYR A 72 6.08 20.34 17.84
C TYR A 72 7.57 20.02 17.84
N GLU A 73 7.93 18.88 18.43
CA GLU A 73 9.28 18.34 18.38
C GLU A 73 9.31 17.16 17.40
N ARG A 74 10.34 17.11 16.55
CA ARG A 74 10.55 15.96 15.64
C ARG A 74 11.18 14.81 16.39
N ALA A 75 10.46 13.70 16.49
CA ALA A 75 10.90 12.48 17.17
C ALA A 75 11.42 11.41 16.19
N GLY A 76 11.77 11.81 14.96
CA GLY A 76 12.29 10.93 13.91
C GLY A 76 11.24 10.54 12.88
N THR A 77 11.44 9.39 12.25
CA THR A 77 10.58 8.86 11.19
C THR A 77 10.34 7.37 11.37
N ALA A 78 9.23 6.90 10.83
CA ALA A 78 8.91 5.48 10.70
C ALA A 78 8.41 5.18 9.29
N CYS A 79 8.27 3.91 8.97
CA CYS A 79 7.61 3.45 7.76
C CYS A 79 6.46 2.50 8.10
N ILE A 80 5.34 2.71 7.44
CA ILE A 80 4.15 1.88 7.52
C ILE A 80 4.10 1.02 6.26
N PHE A 81 4.00 -0.30 6.42
CA PHE A 81 3.70 -1.25 5.36
C PHE A 81 2.24 -1.66 5.44
N VAL A 82 1.56 -1.71 4.30
CA VAL A 82 0.17 -2.17 4.19
C VAL A 82 0.09 -3.30 3.18
N PHE A 83 -0.57 -4.38 3.59
CA PHE A 83 -0.91 -5.52 2.74
C PHE A 83 -2.42 -5.68 2.70
N VAL A 84 -2.98 -5.91 1.53
CA VAL A 84 -4.42 -5.97 1.29
C VAL A 84 -4.72 -7.17 0.41
N GLU A 85 -5.66 -8.01 0.82
CA GLU A 85 -6.26 -9.05 -0.02
C GLU A 85 -7.68 -8.56 -0.38
N PRO A 86 -7.87 -7.91 -1.55
CA PRO A 86 -9.08 -7.13 -1.83
C PRO A 86 -10.36 -7.97 -1.77
N LEU A 87 -10.34 -9.14 -2.41
CA LEU A 87 -11.50 -10.03 -2.54
C LEU A 87 -11.83 -10.80 -1.25
N ALA A 88 -10.85 -11.02 -0.37
CA ALA A 88 -11.10 -11.55 0.97
C ALA A 88 -11.51 -10.45 1.96
N GLY A 89 -11.49 -9.19 1.53
CA GLY A 89 -11.72 -8.04 2.39
C GLY A 89 -10.82 -8.11 3.62
N TRP A 90 -9.51 -8.30 3.43
CA TRP A 90 -8.53 -8.43 4.51
C TRP A 90 -7.38 -7.44 4.33
N ARG A 91 -6.83 -6.95 5.45
CA ARG A 91 -5.59 -6.17 5.45
C ARG A 91 -4.73 -6.39 6.68
N LYS A 92 -3.43 -6.15 6.54
CA LYS A 92 -2.44 -6.05 7.64
C LYS A 92 -1.71 -4.72 7.51
N VAL A 93 -1.45 -4.09 8.66
CA VAL A 93 -0.55 -2.93 8.75
C VAL A 93 0.62 -3.28 9.65
N SER A 94 1.84 -3.03 9.19
CA SER A 94 3.07 -3.18 9.97
C SER A 94 3.81 -1.85 10.05
N VAL A 95 4.55 -1.64 11.14
CA VAL A 95 5.29 -0.39 11.37
C VAL A 95 6.73 -0.71 11.76
N ARG A 96 7.67 -0.16 10.99
CA ARG A 96 9.12 -0.27 11.18
C ARG A 96 9.77 1.10 11.32
N SER A 97 10.97 1.13 11.88
CA SER A 97 11.79 2.35 11.97
C SER A 97 12.35 2.77 10.60
N GLN A 98 12.54 1.82 9.70
CA GLN A 98 13.11 2.02 8.37
C GLN A 98 12.46 1.10 7.34
N ARG A 99 12.76 1.36 6.06
CA ARG A 99 12.22 0.66 4.90
C ARG A 99 13.34 0.18 4.00
N THR A 100 14.08 -0.82 4.48
CA THR A 100 15.13 -1.44 3.68
C THR A 100 14.58 -2.58 2.83
N LYS A 101 15.38 -3.01 1.85
CA LYS A 101 15.12 -4.21 1.05
C LYS A 101 14.95 -5.47 1.91
N VAL A 102 15.75 -5.57 2.99
CA VAL A 102 15.68 -6.66 3.96
C VAL A 102 14.40 -6.57 4.79
N ASP A 103 14.02 -5.38 5.25
CA ASP A 103 12.75 -5.19 5.98
C ASP A 103 11.55 -5.65 5.17
N TRP A 104 11.50 -5.25 3.90
CA TRP A 104 10.45 -5.68 2.97
C TRP A 104 10.41 -7.21 2.81
N ALA A 105 11.57 -7.86 2.65
CA ALA A 105 11.65 -9.31 2.53
C ALA A 105 11.12 -10.02 3.79
N PHE A 106 11.38 -9.48 4.98
CA PHE A 106 10.84 -10.02 6.23
C PHE A 106 9.32 -9.83 6.34
N GLU A 107 8.77 -8.70 5.91
CA GLU A 107 7.31 -8.48 5.90
C GLU A 107 6.60 -9.48 4.98
N VAL A 108 7.13 -9.71 3.78
CA VAL A 108 6.57 -10.68 2.83
C VAL A 108 6.74 -12.12 3.33
N GLU A 109 7.91 -12.48 3.87
CA GLU A 109 8.12 -13.80 4.46
C GLU A 109 7.13 -14.09 5.60
N GLU A 110 6.90 -13.12 6.47
CA GLU A 110 6.00 -13.28 7.61
C GLU A 110 4.58 -13.59 7.12
N LEU A 111 4.11 -12.92 6.06
CA LEU A 111 2.80 -13.20 5.46
C LEU A 111 2.70 -14.63 4.92
N LEU A 112 3.72 -15.08 4.19
CA LEU A 112 3.77 -16.43 3.61
C LEU A 112 3.85 -17.52 4.68
N ARG A 113 4.53 -17.24 5.79
CA ARG A 113 4.67 -18.18 6.91
C ARG A 113 3.44 -18.21 7.82
N THR A 114 2.66 -17.14 7.85
CA THR A 114 1.49 -16.99 8.75
C THR A 114 0.18 -17.07 7.98
N LYS A 115 -0.39 -15.93 7.58
CA LYS A 115 -1.70 -15.80 6.95
C LYS A 115 -1.87 -16.70 5.72
N TYR A 116 -0.79 -16.90 4.96
CA TYR A 116 -0.80 -17.68 3.73
C TYR A 116 0.04 -18.96 3.83
N ALA A 117 0.20 -19.55 5.03
CA ALA A 117 0.96 -20.79 5.21
C ALA A 117 0.49 -21.92 4.26
N GLU A 118 -0.82 -22.06 4.10
CA GLU A 118 -1.45 -23.10 3.29
C GLU A 118 -1.65 -22.72 1.81
N ALA A 119 -1.34 -21.48 1.42
CA ALA A 119 -1.47 -21.06 0.03
C ALA A 119 -0.34 -21.69 -0.82
N GLU A 120 -0.71 -22.26 -1.96
CA GLU A 120 0.25 -22.81 -2.92
C GLU A 120 1.17 -21.72 -3.45
N LYS A 121 0.60 -20.55 -3.71
CA LYS A 121 1.32 -19.38 -4.23
C LYS A 121 0.57 -18.11 -3.86
N VAL A 122 1.27 -17.01 -3.64
CA VAL A 122 0.67 -15.68 -3.44
C VAL A 122 1.01 -14.80 -4.64
N ILE A 123 0.00 -14.20 -5.26
CA ILE A 123 0.18 -13.19 -6.31
C ILE A 123 0.37 -11.85 -5.62
N LEU A 124 1.61 -11.35 -5.59
CA LEU A 124 1.97 -10.10 -4.92
C LEU A 124 1.97 -8.95 -5.94
N VAL A 125 1.01 -8.05 -5.80
CA VAL A 125 0.91 -6.80 -6.54
C VAL A 125 1.65 -5.69 -5.79
N CYS A 126 2.62 -5.06 -6.43
CA CYS A 126 3.41 -3.98 -5.84
C CYS A 126 3.94 -3.03 -6.90
N ASP A 127 4.48 -1.88 -6.50
CA ASP A 127 5.19 -1.01 -7.42
C ASP A 127 6.56 -1.59 -7.82
N ASN A 128 7.24 -0.90 -8.73
CA ASN A 128 8.56 -1.27 -9.26
C ASN A 128 9.73 -0.69 -8.44
N LEU A 129 9.56 -0.48 -7.13
CA LEU A 129 10.64 0.03 -6.28
C LEU A 129 11.81 -0.97 -6.22
N ASN A 130 13.04 -0.46 -6.10
CA ASN A 130 14.26 -1.29 -6.09
C ASN A 130 14.36 -2.26 -4.89
N THR A 131 13.54 -2.08 -3.86
CA THR A 131 13.36 -2.99 -2.73
C THR A 131 12.50 -4.20 -3.10
N HIS A 132 11.52 -4.03 -3.99
CA HIS A 132 10.52 -5.03 -4.37
C HIS A 132 11.08 -6.01 -5.42
N THR A 133 12.08 -6.78 -5.04
CA THR A 133 12.75 -7.70 -5.96
C THR A 133 12.97 -9.05 -5.32
N ARG A 134 13.00 -10.10 -6.15
CA ARG A 134 13.37 -11.46 -5.71
C ARG A 134 14.73 -11.51 -4.99
N GLY A 135 15.67 -10.66 -5.41
CA GLY A 135 16.99 -10.58 -4.78
C GLY A 135 16.95 -10.17 -3.31
N ALA A 136 15.90 -9.47 -2.86
CA ALA A 136 15.75 -9.08 -1.45
C ALA A 136 15.73 -10.29 -0.52
N PHE A 137 15.10 -11.39 -0.94
CA PHE A 137 15.07 -12.63 -0.14
C PHE A 137 16.44 -13.30 -0.06
N TYR A 138 17.25 -13.21 -1.11
CA TYR A 138 18.62 -13.75 -1.10
C TYR A 138 19.61 -12.91 -0.29
N GLU A 139 19.30 -11.64 -0.06
CA GLU A 139 20.03 -10.79 0.86
C GLU A 139 19.57 -10.99 2.32
N ALA A 140 18.31 -11.36 2.54
CA ALA A 140 17.71 -11.50 3.88
C ALA A 140 17.78 -12.92 4.47
N PHE A 141 17.83 -13.97 3.63
CA PHE A 141 17.70 -15.37 4.07
C PHE A 141 18.75 -16.27 3.42
N SER A 142 18.96 -17.46 4.00
CA SER A 142 19.76 -18.53 3.38
C SER A 142 19.22 -18.88 1.98
N VAL A 143 20.11 -19.31 1.08
CA VAL A 143 19.79 -19.62 -0.33
C VAL A 143 18.57 -20.54 -0.47
N ASP A 144 18.48 -21.61 0.34
CA ASP A 144 17.36 -22.57 0.27
C ASP A 144 16.03 -21.92 0.67
N LYS A 145 16.00 -21.25 1.82
CA LYS A 145 14.83 -20.50 2.30
C LYS A 145 14.41 -19.40 1.32
N ALA A 146 15.36 -18.63 0.79
CA ALA A 146 15.07 -17.60 -0.20
C ALA A 146 14.45 -18.20 -1.48
N ARG A 147 14.96 -19.34 -1.93
CA ARG A 147 14.43 -20.04 -3.11
C ARG A 147 13.02 -20.57 -2.86
N GLU A 148 12.74 -21.09 -1.67
CA GLU A 148 11.41 -21.53 -1.25
C GLU A 148 10.41 -20.36 -1.28
N ILE A 149 10.76 -19.24 -0.63
CA ILE A 149 9.92 -18.02 -0.61
C ILE A 149 9.61 -17.55 -2.03
N VAL A 150 10.64 -17.42 -2.88
CA VAL A 150 10.47 -16.93 -4.26
C VAL A 150 9.60 -17.87 -5.10
N LYS A 151 9.64 -19.19 -4.86
CA LYS A 151 8.75 -20.14 -5.56
C LYS A 151 7.27 -19.97 -5.18
N ARG A 152 7.01 -19.52 -3.96
CA ARG A 152 5.66 -19.25 -3.44
C ARG A 152 5.12 -17.87 -3.83
N LEU A 153 5.88 -17.07 -4.58
CA LEU A 153 5.48 -15.73 -5.00
C LEU A 153 5.37 -15.62 -6.53
N GLU A 154 4.29 -14.99 -6.98
CA GLU A 154 4.16 -14.44 -8.33
C GLU A 154 4.08 -12.92 -8.24
N PHE A 155 5.07 -12.24 -8.82
CA PHE A 155 5.12 -10.78 -8.82
C PHE A 155 4.31 -10.21 -9.97
N ARG A 156 3.47 -9.22 -9.66
CA ARG A 156 2.70 -8.44 -10.62
C ARG A 156 2.94 -6.97 -10.35
N TYR A 157 3.83 -6.37 -11.12
CA TYR A 157 4.22 -4.99 -10.88
C TYR A 157 3.23 -4.02 -11.52
N THR A 158 2.81 -3.00 -10.78
CA THR A 158 2.08 -1.89 -11.38
C THR A 158 3.03 -1.09 -12.28
N PRO A 159 2.56 -0.60 -13.45
CA PRO A 159 3.42 0.18 -14.33
C PRO A 159 3.91 1.46 -13.65
N LYS A 160 5.07 1.96 -14.09
CA LYS A 160 5.51 3.31 -13.71
C LYS A 160 4.42 4.31 -14.09
N HIS A 161 4.19 5.32 -13.25
CA HIS A 161 3.06 6.26 -13.40
C HIS A 161 1.67 5.62 -13.22
N GLY A 162 1.58 4.35 -12.81
CA GLY A 162 0.34 3.60 -12.61
C GLY A 162 0.00 3.33 -11.14
N SER A 163 0.47 4.18 -10.22
CA SER A 163 0.27 4.02 -8.77
C SER A 163 -1.23 3.86 -8.40
N TRP A 164 -2.10 4.56 -9.13
CA TRP A 164 -3.55 4.45 -9.00
C TRP A 164 -4.14 3.04 -9.24
N LEU A 165 -3.39 2.13 -9.87
CA LEU A 165 -3.77 0.71 -10.03
C LEU A 165 -3.46 -0.12 -8.77
N ASN A 166 -2.64 0.38 -7.86
CA ASN A 166 -2.27 -0.35 -6.65
C ASN A 166 -3.34 -0.16 -5.57
N ILE A 167 -4.11 -1.21 -5.25
CA ILE A 167 -5.21 -1.11 -4.27
C ILE A 167 -4.71 -0.74 -2.87
N SER A 168 -3.49 -1.14 -2.51
CA SER A 168 -2.89 -0.78 -1.21
C SER A 168 -2.68 0.72 -1.02
N GLU A 169 -2.50 1.51 -2.09
CA GLU A 169 -2.44 2.97 -2.01
C GLU A 169 -3.75 3.57 -1.52
N ASN A 170 -4.89 3.00 -1.94
CA ASN A 170 -6.22 3.43 -1.47
C ASN A 170 -6.42 3.13 0.02
N GLU A 171 -5.93 1.97 0.48
CA GLU A 171 -5.98 1.57 1.89
C GLU A 171 -5.04 2.43 2.75
N LEU A 172 -3.81 2.71 2.29
CA LEU A 172 -2.90 3.66 2.94
C LEU A 172 -3.53 5.05 3.07
N SER A 173 -4.19 5.52 2.01
CA SER A 173 -4.89 6.79 1.99
C SER A 173 -6.04 6.81 3.02
N SER A 174 -6.78 5.71 3.12
CA SER A 174 -7.88 5.56 4.08
C SER A 174 -7.38 5.46 5.53
N MET A 175 -6.35 4.66 5.79
CA MET A 175 -5.68 4.57 7.08
C MET A 175 -5.11 5.93 7.49
N THR A 176 -4.47 6.65 6.58
CA THR A 176 -3.89 7.98 6.88
C THR A 176 -5.00 8.95 7.29
N ARG A 177 -6.11 8.99 6.56
CA ARG A 177 -7.25 9.85 6.90
C ARG A 177 -7.93 9.49 8.21
N GLN A 178 -8.09 8.20 8.49
CA GLN A 178 -8.88 7.70 9.63
C GLN A 178 -8.05 7.55 10.91
N CYS A 179 -6.77 7.19 10.78
CA CYS A 179 -5.90 6.84 11.89
C CYS A 179 -4.85 7.92 12.20
N LEU A 180 -4.37 8.69 11.22
CA LEU A 180 -3.20 9.59 11.40
C LEU A 180 -3.52 11.08 11.24
N LYS A 181 -4.52 11.43 10.43
CA LYS A 181 -4.83 12.81 10.08
C LYS A 181 -5.11 13.63 11.34
N ASN A 182 -4.45 14.79 11.44
CA ASN A 182 -4.53 15.72 12.56
C ASN A 182 -4.08 15.15 13.92
N ARG A 183 -3.30 14.07 13.94
CA ARG A 183 -2.74 13.49 15.16
C ARG A 183 -1.23 13.61 15.15
N ARG A 184 -0.66 13.92 16.32
CA ARG A 184 0.79 13.85 16.57
C ARG A 184 1.08 12.55 17.29
N ILE A 185 1.89 11.71 16.68
CA ILE A 185 2.32 10.43 17.24
C ILE A 185 3.84 10.49 17.35
N GLY A 186 4.33 10.49 18.58
CA GLY A 186 5.74 10.72 18.89
C GLY A 186 6.62 9.47 18.79
N ASP A 187 6.03 8.29 18.87
CA ASP A 187 6.76 7.04 19.00
C ASP A 187 6.18 5.90 18.16
N ILE A 188 7.06 4.94 17.81
CA ILE A 188 6.72 3.79 16.97
C ILE A 188 5.74 2.84 17.65
N SER A 189 5.79 2.71 18.98
CA SER A 189 4.93 1.78 19.72
C SER A 189 3.47 2.22 19.63
N THR A 190 3.20 3.50 19.89
CA THR A 190 1.89 4.11 19.72
C THR A 190 1.44 4.02 18.28
N LEU A 191 2.29 4.34 17.30
CA LEU A 191 1.95 4.25 15.89
C LEU A 191 1.53 2.82 15.49
N ARG A 192 2.27 1.80 15.96
CA ARG A 192 1.97 0.39 15.72
C ARG A 192 0.62 0.01 16.34
N SER A 193 0.42 0.30 17.62
CA SER A 193 -0.84 -0.03 18.31
C SER A 193 -2.06 0.61 17.63
N GLN A 194 -1.95 1.88 17.21
CA GLN A 194 -3.05 2.60 16.58
C GLN A 194 -3.37 2.08 15.18
N THR A 195 -2.34 1.82 14.37
CA THR A 195 -2.53 1.31 13.00
C THR A 195 -2.99 -0.15 12.99
N GLU A 196 -2.52 -0.96 13.95
CA GLU A 196 -2.99 -2.33 14.16
C GLU A 196 -4.47 -2.33 14.56
N ALA A 197 -4.86 -1.52 15.55
CA ALA A 197 -6.26 -1.39 15.97
C ALA A 197 -7.17 -0.95 14.81
N TRP A 198 -6.69 -0.03 13.96
CA TRP A 198 -7.39 0.36 12.75
C TRP A 198 -7.58 -0.85 11.82
N SER A 199 -6.52 -1.58 11.48
CA SER A 199 -6.59 -2.73 10.57
C SER A 199 -7.52 -3.83 11.08
N ASN A 200 -7.47 -4.13 12.38
CA ASN A 200 -8.35 -5.09 13.05
C ASN A 200 -9.82 -4.66 12.98
N THR A 201 -10.10 -3.38 13.22
CA THR A 201 -11.46 -2.84 13.14
C THR A 201 -12.04 -2.97 11.73
N ILE A 202 -11.24 -2.69 10.69
CA ILE A 202 -11.70 -2.82 9.31
C ILE A 202 -11.87 -4.30 8.92
N ASN A 203 -10.96 -5.18 9.38
CA ASN A 203 -11.07 -6.65 9.28
C ASN A 203 -12.37 -7.19 9.87
N ILE A 204 -12.75 -6.77 11.08
CA ILE A 204 -13.99 -7.21 11.72
C ILE A 204 -15.22 -6.74 10.93
N LYS A 205 -15.17 -5.52 10.38
CA LYS A 205 -16.27 -4.95 9.58
C LYS A 205 -16.37 -5.55 8.17
N GLN A 206 -15.41 -6.38 7.75
CA GLN A 206 -15.37 -7.00 6.41
C GLN A 206 -15.57 -5.98 5.28
N ARG A 207 -15.00 -4.79 5.44
CA ARG A 207 -15.09 -3.77 4.38
C ARG A 207 -14.16 -4.18 3.25
N GLY A 208 -14.72 -4.63 2.13
CA GLY A 208 -13.97 -4.96 0.92
C GLY A 208 -13.59 -3.73 0.09
N VAL A 209 -12.69 -3.94 -0.88
CA VAL A 209 -12.44 -2.97 -1.95
C VAL A 209 -13.25 -3.42 -3.16
N GLU A 210 -14.20 -2.60 -3.59
CA GLU A 210 -14.95 -2.82 -4.82
C GLU A 210 -14.20 -2.15 -5.98
N TRP A 211 -13.37 -2.92 -6.69
CA TRP A 211 -12.68 -2.43 -7.87
C TRP A 211 -13.62 -2.40 -9.08
N GLN A 212 -13.83 -1.22 -9.67
CA GLN A 212 -14.80 -1.02 -10.75
C GLN A 212 -14.16 -0.65 -12.10
N PHE A 213 -12.86 -0.35 -12.14
CA PHE A 213 -12.21 0.09 -13.38
C PHE A 213 -11.80 -1.12 -14.22
N THR A 214 -12.39 -1.29 -15.39
CA THR A 214 -12.17 -2.47 -16.25
C THR A 214 -11.25 -2.15 -17.42
N ILE A 215 -10.80 -3.19 -18.15
CA ILE A 215 -10.12 -3.02 -19.44
C ILE A 215 -11.00 -2.25 -20.44
N GLY A 216 -12.31 -2.49 -20.44
CA GLY A 216 -13.26 -1.75 -21.27
C GLY A 216 -13.35 -0.26 -20.90
N ASP A 217 -13.14 0.09 -19.64
CA ASP A 217 -12.98 1.50 -19.22
C ASP A 217 -11.63 2.05 -19.65
N ALA A 218 -10.55 1.30 -19.46
CA ALA A 218 -9.19 1.70 -19.83
C ALA A 218 -9.08 2.06 -21.32
N ARG A 219 -9.51 1.16 -22.21
CA ARG A 219 -9.49 1.35 -23.67
C ARG A 219 -10.33 2.55 -24.13
N ARG A 220 -11.36 2.92 -23.36
CA ARG A 220 -12.26 4.03 -23.67
C ARG A 220 -11.77 5.37 -23.12
N LYS A 221 -11.42 5.39 -21.83
CA LYS A 221 -11.07 6.59 -21.06
C LYS A 221 -9.61 6.99 -21.23
N LEU A 222 -8.73 6.03 -21.47
CA LEU A 222 -7.29 6.24 -21.65
C LEU A 222 -6.84 6.05 -23.10
N LYS A 223 -7.72 6.18 -24.09
CA LYS A 223 -7.42 5.90 -25.51
C LYS A 223 -6.09 6.51 -26.01
N SER A 224 -5.67 7.67 -25.49
CA SER A 224 -4.42 8.36 -25.88
C SER A 224 -3.13 7.62 -25.51
N ILE A 225 -3.15 6.71 -24.53
CA ILE A 225 -1.94 5.93 -24.16
C ILE A 225 -1.74 4.72 -25.05
N TYR A 226 -2.78 4.29 -25.77
CA TYR A 226 -2.69 3.15 -26.69
C TYR A 226 -1.95 3.56 -27.96
N PRO A 227 -0.95 2.77 -28.42
CA PRO A 227 -0.24 3.06 -29.66
C PRO A 227 -1.19 3.14 -30.86
N LYS A 228 -1.00 4.16 -31.70
CA LYS A 228 -1.68 4.26 -32.99
C LYS A 228 -0.97 3.33 -33.97
N ILE A 229 -1.69 2.33 -34.49
CA ILE A 229 -1.21 1.51 -35.61
C ILE A 229 -1.12 2.44 -36.82
N LYS A 230 0.06 2.54 -37.43
CA LYS A 230 0.22 3.18 -38.74
C LYS A 230 -0.03 2.11 -39.79
N ASP A 231 -0.99 2.36 -40.66
CA ASP A 231 -1.24 1.56 -41.86
C ASP A 231 -0.07 1.68 -42.86
#